data_AF-A0AAV6PX14-F1
#
_entry.id   AF-A0AAV6PX14-F1
#
_cell.length_a   1.000
_cell.length_b   1.000
_cell.length_c   1.000
_cell.angle_alpha   90.00
_cell.angle_beta   90.00
_cell.angle_gamma   90.00
#
_symmetry.space_group_name_H-M   'P 1'
#
loop_
_entity.id
_entity.type
_entity.pdbx_description
1 polymer ?
#
loop_
_entity_poly.entity_id
_entity_poly.type
_entity_poly.pdbx_seq_one_letter_code
_entity_poly.pdbx_strand_id
1 'polypeptide(L)'
;MTSETPVTAATMPGSLSLSLSHRQPAPGHRQHGAPVPAETDTMMMTVMPGAAPLLLPPGIINPSLPIRNIRMKFAVLAGLIQVGEVNNRDIVETVLNLLVGGEFDMETNFIIQEAESIGCMVELLEHCNATCQAEIWSMVTAILRKSFRNLQTSTEVGLIEQVLLKMSSVEDMIADLLVDMVGVLSSYSITVKELKLLFSMLRGEGGVWPRHAVKMLSVLNQMPQRHGPDAFFNFPGRSAAAIALPPIAKWPYQSGFTLNTWFRMDPLNNINVDKDKPYLYCSV
;
A
#
# COMPACT_ATOMS: atom_id res chain seq x y z
N MET A 1 -22.32 -12.88 57.08
CA MET A 1 -22.67 -12.60 55.68
C MET A 1 -22.28 -11.16 55.42
N THR A 2 -21.05 -10.96 54.98
CA THR A 2 -20.42 -9.66 54.77
C THR A 2 -19.85 -9.65 53.37
N SER A 3 -20.24 -8.62 52.61
CA SER A 3 -19.88 -8.42 51.21
C SER A 3 -18.44 -7.93 51.09
N GLU A 4 -17.69 -8.48 50.16
CA GLU A 4 -16.47 -7.84 49.65
C GLU A 4 -16.52 -7.82 48.12
N THR A 5 -16.57 -6.59 47.60
CA THR A 5 -16.26 -6.21 46.22
C THR A 5 -14.74 -6.09 46.07
N PRO A 6 -14.14 -6.52 44.96
CA PRO A 6 -12.78 -6.12 44.64
C PRO A 6 -12.75 -4.83 43.82
N VAL A 7 -11.79 -4.01 44.19
CA VAL A 7 -11.51 -2.64 43.78
C VAL A 7 -10.88 -2.62 42.39
N THR A 8 -11.36 -1.70 41.55
CA THR A 8 -10.79 -1.32 40.25
C THR A 8 -9.40 -0.70 40.43
N ALA A 9 -8.38 -1.31 39.82
CA ALA A 9 -7.04 -0.74 39.73
C ALA A 9 -6.90 0.14 38.48
N ALA A 10 -6.36 1.33 38.71
CA ALA A 10 -6.27 2.45 37.80
C ALA A 10 -5.42 2.21 36.55
N THR A 11 -5.92 2.73 35.43
CA THR A 11 -5.18 2.97 34.19
C THR A 11 -4.32 4.23 34.34
N MET A 12 -3.04 4.16 33.99
CA MET A 12 -2.24 5.31 33.57
C MET A 12 -1.33 4.95 32.38
N PRO A 13 -0.98 5.92 31.52
CA PRO A 13 -0.64 5.67 30.12
C PRO A 13 0.85 5.84 29.81
N GLY A 14 1.28 5.27 28.69
CA GLY A 14 2.49 5.74 27.98
C GLY A 14 3.39 4.61 27.49
N SER A 15 3.20 4.20 26.24
CA SER A 15 4.24 3.51 25.48
C SER A 15 4.64 4.38 24.30
N LEU A 16 5.77 5.05 24.47
CA LEU A 16 6.48 5.84 23.46
C LEU A 16 6.96 4.91 22.34
N SER A 17 6.50 5.12 21.11
CA SER A 17 7.09 4.49 19.93
C SER A 17 8.43 5.17 19.61
N LEU A 18 9.54 4.48 19.92
CA LEU A 18 10.88 4.91 19.53
C LEU A 18 11.15 4.55 18.06
N SER A 19 11.17 5.58 17.21
CA SER A 19 11.73 5.50 15.85
C SER A 19 13.26 5.45 15.93
N LEU A 20 13.86 4.31 15.60
CA LEU A 20 15.31 4.18 15.43
C LEU A 20 15.70 4.74 14.06
N SER A 21 15.98 6.03 14.01
CA SER A 21 16.71 6.65 12.90
C SER A 21 18.21 6.38 13.06
N HIS A 22 18.79 5.61 12.15
CA HIS A 22 20.22 5.31 12.09
C HIS A 22 21.02 6.58 11.76
N ARG A 23 21.80 7.10 12.71
CA ARG A 23 22.87 8.07 12.42
C ARG A 23 24.09 7.35 11.84
N GLN A 24 24.65 7.87 10.75
CA GLN A 24 26.00 7.52 10.25
C GLN A 24 27.08 8.25 11.07
N PRO A 25 28.27 7.68 11.28
CA PRO A 25 29.43 8.41 11.76
C PRO A 25 30.27 9.01 10.62
N ALA A 26 30.92 10.15 10.90
CA ALA A 26 31.76 10.95 10.00
C ALA A 26 33.18 10.36 9.77
N PRO A 27 33.92 10.77 8.71
CA PRO A 27 35.21 10.17 8.35
C PRO A 27 36.40 10.84 9.06
N GLY A 28 37.35 10.03 9.54
CA GLY A 28 38.63 10.48 10.10
C GLY A 28 39.81 10.11 9.20
N HIS A 29 40.67 11.09 8.91
CA HIS A 29 41.96 10.95 8.22
C HIS A 29 42.98 10.10 9.01
N ARG A 30 43.73 9.21 8.33
CA ARG A 30 45.20 9.27 8.24
C ARG A 30 45.79 8.24 7.25
N GLN A 31 47.03 8.54 6.88
CA GLN A 31 47.80 8.19 5.68
C GLN A 31 48.73 6.96 5.83
N HIS A 32 49.13 6.43 4.66
CA HIS A 32 50.42 5.82 4.24
C HIS A 32 50.65 4.29 4.30
N GLY A 33 51.12 3.76 3.16
CA GLY A 33 52.03 2.60 3.06
C GLY A 33 51.74 1.60 1.93
N ALA A 34 52.33 1.80 0.74
CA ALA A 34 52.49 0.76 -0.30
C ALA A 34 53.68 -0.17 0.02
N PRO A 35 53.79 -1.39 -0.55
CA PRO A 35 54.32 -1.56 -1.92
C PRO A 35 53.70 -2.72 -2.76
N VAL A 36 53.95 -2.67 -4.07
CA VAL A 36 53.76 -3.70 -5.14
C VAL A 36 55.19 -4.07 -5.64
N PRO A 37 55.49 -5.05 -6.53
CA PRO A 37 54.61 -5.87 -7.37
C PRO A 37 55.02 -7.37 -7.59
N ALA A 38 54.14 -8.12 -8.27
CA ALA A 38 54.52 -9.25 -9.13
C ALA A 38 53.50 -9.41 -10.27
N GLU A 39 54.01 -9.38 -11.50
CA GLU A 39 53.39 -9.67 -12.80
C GLU A 39 53.05 -11.19 -12.87
N THR A 40 52.26 -11.80 -13.75
CA THR A 40 51.86 -11.65 -15.17
C THR A 40 50.62 -12.57 -15.34
N ASP A 41 49.61 -12.21 -16.14
CA ASP A 41 49.45 -12.80 -17.48
C ASP A 41 48.21 -12.30 -18.22
N THR A 42 48.39 -12.22 -19.53
CA THR A 42 47.56 -11.54 -20.52
C THR A 42 46.64 -12.54 -21.19
N MET A 43 45.36 -12.19 -21.42
CA MET A 43 44.65 -12.65 -22.63
C MET A 43 43.48 -11.69 -22.96
N MET A 44 43.72 -10.91 -24.01
CA MET A 44 42.76 -10.12 -24.78
C MET A 44 41.62 -10.99 -25.33
N MET A 45 40.38 -10.51 -25.23
CA MET A 45 39.32 -10.83 -26.21
C MET A 45 38.64 -9.53 -26.66
N THR A 46 39.22 -9.02 -27.74
CA THR A 46 38.61 -8.38 -28.91
C THR A 46 37.18 -7.81 -28.78
N VAL A 47 37.13 -6.49 -28.91
CA VAL A 47 35.95 -5.68 -29.20
C VAL A 47 35.47 -5.96 -30.64
N MET A 48 34.19 -6.27 -30.81
CA MET A 48 33.49 -6.23 -32.10
C MET A 48 32.45 -5.09 -32.07
N PRO A 49 32.44 -4.17 -33.04
CA PRO A 49 31.38 -3.17 -33.19
C PRO A 49 30.34 -3.67 -34.21
N GLY A 50 29.07 -3.77 -33.82
CA GLY A 50 28.03 -4.04 -34.80
C GLY A 50 26.69 -4.51 -34.22
N ALA A 51 25.82 -3.55 -33.91
CA ALA A 51 24.38 -3.65 -34.15
C ALA A 51 23.74 -2.31 -33.79
N ALA A 52 23.45 -1.50 -34.81
CA ALA A 52 22.58 -0.33 -34.65
C ALA A 52 21.18 -0.83 -34.22
N PRO A 53 20.51 -0.20 -33.24
CA PRO A 53 19.12 -0.49 -33.00
C PRO A 53 18.31 0.08 -34.18
N LEU A 54 17.68 -0.81 -34.95
CA LEU A 54 16.69 -0.43 -35.95
C LEU A 54 15.57 0.32 -35.22
N LEU A 55 15.52 1.64 -35.45
CA LEU A 55 14.38 2.47 -35.11
C LEU A 55 13.15 1.91 -35.85
N LEU A 56 12.23 1.30 -35.09
CA LEU A 56 10.89 1.02 -35.60
C LEU A 56 10.12 2.34 -35.71
N PRO A 57 9.41 2.61 -36.82
CA PRO A 57 8.57 3.79 -36.94
C PRO A 57 7.44 3.77 -35.90
N PRO A 58 6.99 4.93 -35.41
CA PRO A 58 5.90 5.00 -34.44
C PRO A 58 4.60 4.54 -35.11
N GLY A 59 3.96 3.49 -34.59
CA GLY A 59 2.58 3.15 -34.98
C GLY A 59 2.26 1.68 -35.28
N ILE A 60 3.08 0.69 -34.94
CA ILE A 60 2.72 -0.73 -35.12
C ILE A 60 2.68 -1.44 -33.76
N ILE A 61 1.47 -1.60 -33.22
CA ILE A 61 1.21 -2.53 -32.11
C ILE A 61 1.20 -3.93 -32.71
N ASN A 62 2.19 -4.75 -32.36
CA ASN A 62 2.24 -6.14 -32.78
C ASN A 62 1.27 -6.97 -31.92
N PRO A 63 0.22 -7.59 -32.46
CA PRO A 63 -0.85 -8.24 -31.67
C PRO A 63 -0.46 -9.61 -31.08
N SER A 64 0.82 -10.00 -31.11
CA SER A 64 1.28 -11.36 -30.80
C SER A 64 2.08 -11.51 -29.50
N LEU A 65 2.19 -10.46 -28.69
CA LEU A 65 2.74 -10.54 -27.35
C LEU A 65 1.60 -10.35 -26.33
N PRO A 66 1.32 -11.33 -25.45
CA PRO A 66 0.34 -11.11 -24.39
C PRO A 66 0.78 -9.89 -23.58
N ILE A 67 -0.10 -8.89 -23.45
CA ILE A 67 0.15 -7.67 -22.69
C ILE A 67 0.39 -8.09 -21.24
N ARG A 68 1.65 -8.30 -20.86
CA ARG A 68 2.04 -8.76 -19.52
C ARG A 68 2.08 -7.62 -18.51
N ASN A 69 2.33 -6.39 -18.96
CA ASN A 69 2.50 -5.25 -18.07
C ASN A 69 1.13 -4.65 -17.71
N ILE A 70 0.82 -4.58 -16.42
CA ILE A 70 -0.44 -4.03 -15.91
C ILE A 70 -0.68 -2.59 -16.38
N ARG A 71 0.37 -1.75 -16.41
CA ARG A 71 0.29 -0.38 -16.94
C ARG A 71 -0.19 -0.36 -18.38
N MET A 72 0.31 -1.29 -19.20
CA MET A 72 -0.06 -1.34 -20.62
C MET A 72 -1.52 -1.75 -20.79
N LYS A 73 -2.05 -2.64 -19.94
CA LYS A 73 -3.48 -2.99 -19.95
C LYS A 73 -4.36 -1.78 -19.62
N PHE A 74 -4.00 -1.01 -18.58
CA PHE A 74 -4.70 0.23 -18.23
C PHE A 74 -4.55 1.31 -19.32
N ALA A 75 -3.37 1.45 -19.92
CA ALA A 75 -3.14 2.41 -21.01
C ALA A 75 -4.00 2.10 -22.25
N VAL A 76 -4.13 0.81 -22.61
CA VAL A 76 -5.03 0.39 -23.69
C VAL A 76 -6.48 0.74 -23.34
N LEU A 77 -6.94 0.44 -22.12
CA LEU A 77 -8.30 0.78 -21.70
C LEU A 77 -8.56 2.29 -21.71
N ALA A 78 -7.62 3.10 -21.21
CA ALA A 78 -7.70 4.56 -21.28
C ALA A 78 -7.81 5.06 -22.73
N GLY A 79 -7.06 4.46 -23.67
CA GLY A 79 -7.18 4.75 -25.10
C GLY A 79 -8.59 4.45 -25.64
N LEU A 80 -9.16 3.30 -25.32
CA LEU A 80 -10.52 2.92 -25.75
C LEU A 80 -11.60 3.84 -25.17
N ILE A 81 -11.44 4.29 -23.93
CA ILE A 81 -12.35 5.25 -23.28
C ILE A 81 -12.33 6.58 -24.03
N GLN A 82 -11.16 7.07 -24.44
CA GLN A 82 -11.04 8.35 -25.16
C GLN A 82 -11.67 8.31 -26.57
N VAL A 83 -11.66 7.14 -27.23
CA VAL A 83 -12.33 6.95 -28.53
C VAL A 83 -13.85 6.78 -28.36
N GLY A 84 -14.33 6.57 -27.12
CA GLY A 84 -15.76 6.45 -26.81
C GLY A 84 -16.36 5.09 -27.19
N GLU A 85 -15.53 4.07 -27.39
CA GLU A 85 -15.96 2.74 -27.82
C GLU A 85 -16.43 1.84 -26.67
N VAL A 86 -16.34 2.31 -25.43
CA VAL A 86 -16.57 1.49 -24.24
C VAL A 86 -17.66 2.10 -23.36
N ASN A 87 -18.61 1.26 -22.93
CA ASN A 87 -19.66 1.68 -22.00
C ASN A 87 -19.16 1.67 -20.55
N ASN A 88 -19.76 2.48 -19.69
CA ASN A 88 -19.40 2.60 -18.27
C ASN A 88 -19.35 1.23 -17.55
N ARG A 89 -20.33 0.36 -17.82
CA ARG A 89 -20.39 -0.98 -17.21
C ARG A 89 -19.14 -1.81 -17.54
N ASP A 90 -18.74 -1.81 -18.80
CA ASP A 90 -17.59 -2.59 -19.27
C ASP A 90 -16.28 -2.00 -18.73
N ILE A 91 -16.21 -0.67 -18.56
CA ILE A 91 -15.06 0.00 -17.92
C ILE A 91 -14.96 -0.45 -16.45
N VAL A 92 -16.05 -0.36 -15.69
CA VAL A 92 -16.08 -0.75 -14.27
C VAL A 92 -15.65 -2.21 -14.11
N GLU A 93 -16.26 -3.11 -14.88
CA GLU A 93 -15.94 -4.54 -14.85
C GLU A 93 -14.47 -4.79 -15.21
N THR A 94 -13.96 -4.18 -16.28
CA THR A 94 -12.57 -4.35 -16.71
C THR A 94 -11.58 -3.83 -15.68
N VAL A 95 -11.83 -2.65 -15.10
CA VAL A 95 -10.97 -2.07 -14.06
C VAL A 95 -10.90 -2.99 -12.85
N LEU A 96 -12.05 -3.46 -12.35
CA LEU A 96 -12.09 -4.36 -11.20
C LEU A 96 -11.36 -5.68 -11.50
N ASN A 97 -11.57 -6.24 -12.69
CA ASN A 97 -10.90 -7.46 -13.12
C ASN A 97 -9.38 -7.30 -13.21
N LEU A 98 -8.90 -6.14 -13.67
CA LEU A 98 -7.49 -5.81 -13.74
C LEU A 98 -6.86 -5.66 -12.34
N LEU A 99 -7.56 -5.07 -11.38
CA LEU A 99 -7.08 -4.91 -10.00
C LEU A 99 -6.85 -6.28 -9.33
N VAL A 100 -7.77 -7.23 -9.53
CA VAL A 100 -7.73 -8.56 -8.88
C VAL A 100 -7.09 -9.65 -9.73
N GLY A 101 -6.65 -9.33 -10.95
CA GLY A 101 -5.99 -10.26 -11.85
C GLY A 101 -6.86 -11.41 -12.36
N GLY A 102 -8.17 -11.21 -12.49
CA GLY A 102 -9.16 -12.23 -12.88
C GLY A 102 -10.58 -11.68 -12.88
N GLU A 103 -11.60 -12.54 -12.94
CA GLU A 103 -13.00 -12.12 -12.78
C GLU A 103 -13.23 -11.62 -11.36
N PHE A 104 -13.64 -10.36 -11.22
CA PHE A 104 -13.90 -9.74 -9.94
C PHE A 104 -15.17 -10.31 -9.31
N ASP A 105 -15.04 -10.71 -8.06
CA ASP A 105 -16.17 -11.15 -7.26
C ASP A 105 -15.95 -10.74 -5.80
N MET A 106 -16.93 -10.06 -5.21
CA MET A 106 -16.80 -9.49 -3.87
C MET A 106 -16.68 -10.57 -2.79
N GLU A 107 -17.06 -11.82 -3.04
CA GLU A 107 -17.01 -12.92 -2.08
C GLU A 107 -15.75 -13.78 -2.22
N THR A 108 -15.25 -13.93 -3.45
CA THR A 108 -14.25 -14.93 -3.82
C THR A 108 -13.01 -14.36 -4.47
N ASN A 109 -13.07 -13.21 -5.15
CA ASN A 109 -11.94 -12.62 -5.85
C ASN A 109 -11.94 -11.09 -5.78
N PHE A 110 -11.62 -10.58 -4.58
CA PHE A 110 -11.51 -9.14 -4.30
C PHE A 110 -10.11 -8.72 -3.84
N ILE A 111 -9.12 -9.63 -3.86
CA ILE A 111 -7.76 -9.32 -3.41
C ILE A 111 -6.98 -8.67 -4.55
N ILE A 112 -6.48 -7.46 -4.32
CA ILE A 112 -5.65 -6.73 -5.29
C ILE A 112 -4.33 -7.49 -5.47
N GLN A 113 -4.01 -7.85 -6.70
CA GLN A 113 -2.83 -8.68 -7.01
C GLN A 113 -1.55 -7.85 -7.16
N GLU A 114 -1.66 -6.70 -7.82
CA GLU A 114 -0.53 -5.84 -8.14
C GLU A 114 -0.77 -4.44 -7.59
N ALA A 115 0.09 -3.97 -6.68
CA ALA A 115 -0.06 -2.66 -6.04
C ALA A 115 -0.14 -1.53 -7.08
N GLU A 116 0.71 -1.60 -8.12
CA GLU A 116 0.78 -0.65 -9.22
C GLU A 116 -0.56 -0.46 -9.97
N SER A 117 -1.43 -1.48 -9.99
CA SER A 117 -2.74 -1.40 -10.64
C SER A 117 -3.63 -0.31 -10.04
N ILE A 118 -3.47 0.01 -8.76
CA ILE A 118 -4.21 1.07 -8.07
C ILE A 118 -3.83 2.44 -8.63
N GLY A 119 -2.53 2.69 -8.83
CA GLY A 119 -2.06 3.94 -9.44
C GLY A 119 -2.58 4.10 -10.86
N CYS A 120 -2.51 3.03 -11.66
CA CYS A 120 -3.05 3.03 -13.02
C CYS A 120 -4.57 3.26 -13.06
N MET A 121 -5.32 2.70 -12.11
CA MET A 121 -6.74 2.98 -11.97
C MET A 121 -6.99 4.47 -11.69
N VAL A 122 -6.28 5.06 -10.73
CA VAL A 122 -6.44 6.48 -10.37
C VAL A 122 -6.12 7.42 -11.54
N GLU A 123 -5.15 7.08 -12.39
CA GLU A 123 -4.86 7.79 -13.64
C GLU A 123 -5.99 7.61 -14.66
N LEU A 124 -6.46 6.37 -14.87
CA LEU A 124 -7.52 6.07 -15.83
C LEU A 124 -8.83 6.80 -15.50
N LEU A 125 -9.16 6.95 -14.21
CA LEU A 125 -10.39 7.61 -13.77
C LEU A 125 -10.49 9.08 -14.22
N GLU A 126 -9.37 9.75 -14.53
CA GLU A 126 -9.38 11.11 -15.09
C GLU A 126 -10.04 11.18 -16.48
N HIS A 127 -10.14 10.04 -17.17
CA HIS A 127 -10.78 9.93 -18.49
C HIS A 127 -12.23 9.46 -18.41
N CYS A 128 -12.72 9.10 -17.21
CA CYS A 128 -14.06 8.60 -17.00
C CYS A 128 -15.05 9.72 -16.63
N ASN A 129 -16.33 9.54 -16.98
CA ASN A 129 -17.40 10.39 -16.46
C ASN A 129 -17.64 10.15 -14.96
N ALA A 130 -18.34 11.09 -14.31
CA ALA A 130 -18.62 11.03 -12.87
C ALA A 130 -19.32 9.74 -12.43
N THR A 131 -20.26 9.21 -13.22
CA THR A 131 -20.97 7.96 -12.89
C THR A 131 -20.01 6.78 -12.79
N CYS A 132 -19.14 6.60 -13.79
CA CYS A 132 -18.15 5.52 -13.80
C CYS A 132 -17.12 5.69 -12.67
N GLN A 133 -16.64 6.92 -12.43
CA GLN A 133 -15.77 7.20 -11.29
C GLN A 133 -16.43 6.83 -9.96
N ALA A 134 -17.70 7.19 -9.78
CA ALA A 134 -18.45 6.92 -8.55
C ALA A 134 -18.60 5.42 -8.29
N GLU A 135 -18.93 4.64 -9.32
CA GLU A 135 -19.05 3.19 -9.21
C GLU A 135 -17.71 2.54 -8.84
N ILE A 136 -16.63 2.90 -9.52
CA ILE A 136 -15.29 2.34 -9.24
C ILE A 136 -14.84 2.71 -7.82
N TRP A 137 -14.94 3.98 -7.42
CA TRP A 137 -14.56 4.40 -6.07
C TRP A 137 -15.38 3.73 -4.97
N SER A 138 -16.68 3.54 -5.20
CA SER A 138 -17.55 2.83 -4.25
C SER A 138 -17.14 1.37 -4.10
N MET A 139 -16.87 0.68 -5.21
CA MET A 139 -16.43 -0.71 -5.20
C MET A 139 -15.05 -0.88 -4.55
N VAL A 140 -14.08 -0.02 -4.89
CA VAL A 140 -12.76 -0.02 -4.25
C VAL A 140 -12.89 0.22 -2.75
N THR A 141 -13.71 1.17 -2.32
CA THR A 141 -13.93 1.44 -0.89
C THR A 141 -14.52 0.21 -0.17
N ALA A 142 -15.47 -0.49 -0.78
CA ALA A 142 -16.01 -1.73 -0.23
C ALA A 142 -14.94 -2.84 -0.11
N ILE A 143 -14.09 -2.99 -1.13
CA ILE A 143 -12.98 -3.95 -1.14
C ILE A 143 -11.94 -3.63 -0.05
N LEU A 144 -11.67 -2.35 0.20
CA LEU A 144 -10.77 -1.89 1.26
C LEU A 144 -11.32 -2.18 2.65
N ARG A 145 -12.60 -1.88 2.89
CA ARG A 145 -13.27 -2.19 4.17
C ARG A 145 -13.26 -3.69 4.49
N LYS A 146 -13.29 -4.53 3.45
CA LYS A 146 -13.35 -5.99 3.59
C LYS A 146 -11.99 -6.65 3.85
N SER A 147 -10.86 -5.99 3.54
CA SER A 147 -9.56 -6.66 3.46
C SER A 147 -8.39 -5.82 3.96
N PHE A 148 -7.75 -6.28 5.05
CA PHE A 148 -6.49 -5.69 5.54
C PHE A 148 -5.36 -5.78 4.51
N ARG A 149 -5.32 -6.83 3.69
CA ARG A 149 -4.33 -6.93 2.61
C ARG A 149 -4.51 -5.83 1.58
N ASN A 150 -5.75 -5.51 1.20
CA ASN A 150 -6.01 -4.43 0.25
C ASN A 150 -5.72 -3.05 0.87
N LEU A 151 -6.01 -2.85 2.15
CA LEU A 151 -5.61 -1.65 2.89
C LEU A 151 -4.09 -1.45 2.90
N GLN A 152 -3.34 -2.52 3.18
CA GLN A 152 -1.88 -2.51 3.14
C GLN A 152 -1.35 -2.18 1.74
N THR A 153 -1.81 -2.90 0.71
CA THR A 153 -1.39 -2.66 -0.69
C THR A 153 -1.69 -1.22 -1.13
N SER A 154 -2.83 -0.65 -0.71
CA SER A 154 -3.20 0.73 -1.00
C SER A 154 -2.36 1.77 -0.27
N THR A 155 -1.91 1.42 0.95
CA THR A 155 -0.97 2.25 1.72
C THR A 155 0.42 2.24 1.07
N GLU A 156 0.88 1.10 0.55
CA GLU A 156 2.19 0.97 -0.11
C GLU A 156 2.32 1.86 -1.36
N VAL A 157 1.23 2.08 -2.10
CA VAL A 157 1.21 3.00 -3.25
C VAL A 157 0.93 4.46 -2.89
N GLY A 158 0.67 4.75 -1.61
CA GLY A 158 0.32 6.10 -1.14
C GLY A 158 -1.02 6.58 -1.70
N LEU A 159 -2.05 5.73 -1.70
CA LEU A 159 -3.37 6.07 -2.27
C LEU A 159 -3.99 7.33 -1.61
N ILE A 160 -3.78 7.52 -0.30
CA ILE A 160 -4.23 8.75 0.40
C ILE A 160 -3.58 9.97 -0.23
N GLU A 161 -2.26 9.96 -0.43
CA GLU A 161 -1.54 11.07 -1.04
C GLU A 161 -2.07 11.39 -2.44
N GLN A 162 -2.20 10.36 -3.30
CA GLN A 162 -2.67 10.53 -4.67
C GLN A 162 -4.05 11.18 -4.74
N VAL A 163 -4.97 10.77 -3.85
CA VAL A 163 -6.33 11.31 -3.77
C VAL A 163 -6.33 12.74 -3.24
N LEU A 164 -5.61 13.01 -2.15
CA LEU A 164 -5.56 14.33 -1.55
C LEU A 164 -4.98 15.39 -2.50
N LEU A 165 -3.99 15.03 -3.33
CA LEU A 165 -3.41 15.94 -4.34
C LEU A 165 -4.41 16.36 -5.42
N LYS A 166 -5.42 15.53 -5.71
CA LYS A 166 -6.44 15.81 -6.73
C LYS A 166 -7.74 16.35 -6.13
N MET A 167 -7.89 16.32 -4.81
CA MET A 167 -9.16 16.59 -4.13
C MET A 167 -9.77 17.95 -4.49
N SER A 168 -8.96 19.00 -4.70
CA SER A 168 -9.46 20.35 -5.04
C SER A 168 -10.16 20.44 -6.39
N SER A 169 -9.84 19.57 -7.35
CA SER A 169 -10.42 19.58 -8.70
C SER A 169 -11.62 18.64 -8.87
N VAL A 170 -11.94 17.85 -7.83
CA VAL A 170 -12.97 16.82 -7.91
C VAL A 170 -14.37 17.40 -7.64
N GLU A 171 -15.37 16.87 -8.34
CA GLU A 171 -16.79 17.20 -8.16
C GLU A 171 -17.32 16.79 -6.78
N ASP A 172 -18.38 17.44 -6.33
CA ASP A 172 -18.86 17.30 -4.94
C ASP A 172 -19.28 15.86 -4.58
N MET A 173 -19.94 15.16 -5.51
CA MET A 173 -20.36 13.77 -5.36
C MET A 173 -19.16 12.82 -5.22
N ILE A 174 -18.15 12.97 -6.08
CA ILE A 174 -16.95 12.12 -6.05
C ILE A 174 -16.12 12.45 -4.80
N ALA A 175 -16.09 13.71 -4.38
CA ALA A 175 -15.44 14.12 -3.15
C ALA A 175 -16.00 13.39 -1.93
N ASP A 176 -17.32 13.18 -1.82
CA ASP A 176 -17.89 12.40 -0.70
C ASP A 176 -17.40 10.95 -0.68
N LEU A 177 -17.28 10.31 -1.84
CA LEU A 177 -16.76 8.94 -1.96
C LEU A 177 -15.27 8.88 -1.58
N LEU A 178 -14.48 9.85 -2.04
CA LEU A 178 -13.06 9.96 -1.69
C LEU A 178 -12.85 10.24 -0.21
N VAL A 179 -13.69 11.08 0.41
CA VAL A 179 -13.69 11.33 1.87
C VAL A 179 -13.89 10.03 2.63
N ASP A 180 -14.90 9.24 2.24
CA ASP A 180 -15.21 7.96 2.88
C ASP A 180 -14.04 6.98 2.75
N MET A 181 -13.49 6.86 1.54
CA MET A 181 -12.35 6.00 1.24
C MET A 181 -11.08 6.39 2.02
N VAL A 182 -10.75 7.69 2.06
CA VAL A 182 -9.63 8.20 2.86
C VAL A 182 -9.88 7.97 4.35
N GLY A 183 -11.12 8.08 4.81
CA GLY A 183 -11.53 7.71 6.18
C GLY A 183 -11.17 6.25 6.51
N VAL A 184 -11.53 5.32 5.62
CA VAL A 184 -11.17 3.90 5.74
C VAL A 184 -9.65 3.71 5.79
N LEU A 185 -8.90 4.24 4.83
CA LEU A 185 -7.45 4.09 4.79
C LEU A 185 -6.77 4.70 6.02
N SER A 186 -7.16 5.91 6.41
CA SER A 186 -6.52 6.64 7.50
C SER A 186 -6.82 6.05 8.89
N SER A 187 -7.96 5.36 9.05
CA SER A 187 -8.25 4.55 10.24
C SER A 187 -7.35 3.31 10.34
N TYR A 188 -6.85 2.81 9.22
CA TYR A 188 -5.86 1.73 9.16
C TYR A 188 -4.44 2.26 9.37
N SER A 189 -4.00 3.17 8.50
CA SER A 189 -2.66 3.76 8.53
C SER A 189 -2.65 5.13 7.87
N ILE A 190 -1.89 6.06 8.45
CA ILE A 190 -1.61 7.36 7.85
C ILE A 190 -0.19 7.78 8.19
N THR A 191 0.55 8.21 7.19
CA THR A 191 1.93 8.71 7.35
C THR A 191 1.93 10.19 7.75
N VAL A 192 3.08 10.65 8.25
CA VAL A 192 3.28 12.08 8.57
C VAL A 192 3.12 12.96 7.32
N LYS A 193 3.51 12.45 6.14
CA LYS A 193 3.38 13.17 4.87
C LYS A 193 1.91 13.35 4.47
N GLU A 194 1.13 12.28 4.50
CA GLU A 194 -0.30 12.30 4.18
C GLU A 194 -1.09 13.14 5.20
N LEU A 195 -0.75 13.05 6.49
CA LEU A 195 -1.37 13.87 7.53
C LEU A 195 -1.12 15.37 7.31
N LYS A 196 0.11 15.74 6.96
CA LYS A 196 0.44 17.13 6.60
C LYS A 196 -0.34 17.61 5.38
N LEU A 197 -0.48 16.75 4.37
CA LEU A 197 -1.25 17.05 3.16
C LEU A 197 -2.74 17.26 3.51
N LEU A 198 -3.33 16.40 4.34
CA LEU A 198 -4.70 16.56 4.79
C LEU A 198 -4.90 17.87 5.57
N PHE A 199 -4.00 18.22 6.49
CA PHE A 199 -4.07 19.51 7.17
C PHE A 199 -3.91 20.70 6.23
N SER A 200 -3.13 20.57 5.15
CA SER A 200 -3.01 21.62 4.14
C SER A 200 -4.35 21.90 3.44
N MET A 201 -5.19 20.88 3.24
CA MET A 201 -6.54 21.01 2.68
C MET A 201 -7.53 21.69 3.64
N LEU A 202 -7.23 21.70 4.94
CA LEU A 202 -8.02 22.38 5.97
C LEU A 202 -7.58 23.83 6.20
N ARG A 203 -6.45 24.24 5.60
CA ARG A 203 -5.93 25.59 5.76
C ARG A 203 -6.69 26.54 4.85
N GLY A 204 -7.45 27.45 5.46
CA GLY A 204 -8.06 28.55 4.74
C GLY A 204 -7.02 29.57 4.25
N GLU A 205 -7.20 30.05 3.03
CA GLU A 205 -6.48 31.21 2.49
C GLU A 205 -7.43 32.41 2.46
N GLY A 206 -6.97 33.58 2.92
CA GLY A 206 -7.80 34.80 2.92
C GLY A 206 -9.07 34.71 3.78
N GLY A 207 -9.12 33.80 4.76
CA GLY A 207 -10.31 33.58 5.60
C GLY A 207 -11.39 32.70 4.97
N VAL A 208 -11.16 32.15 3.77
CA VAL A 208 -12.09 31.25 3.09
C VAL A 208 -11.55 29.82 3.15
N TRP A 209 -12.44 28.88 3.51
CA TRP A 209 -12.10 27.46 3.54
C TRP A 209 -12.11 26.88 2.12
N PRO A 210 -11.15 25.98 1.77
CA PRO A 210 -11.18 25.27 0.49
C PRO A 210 -12.49 24.49 0.30
N ARG A 211 -12.90 24.29 -0.96
CA ARG A 211 -14.21 23.72 -1.36
C ARG A 211 -14.66 22.51 -0.52
N HIS A 212 -13.75 21.56 -0.28
CA HIS A 212 -14.04 20.29 0.40
C HIS A 212 -13.47 20.18 1.81
N ALA A 213 -12.96 21.28 2.36
CA ALA A 213 -12.28 21.29 3.66
C ALA A 213 -13.20 20.81 4.80
N VAL A 214 -14.47 21.20 4.79
CA VAL A 214 -15.45 20.73 5.80
C VAL A 214 -15.65 19.23 5.72
N LYS A 215 -15.72 18.65 4.52
CA LYS A 215 -15.83 17.20 4.32
C LYS A 215 -14.59 16.48 4.85
N MET A 216 -13.40 17.05 4.65
CA MET A 216 -12.13 16.50 5.16
C MET A 216 -12.03 16.45 6.68
N LEU A 217 -12.76 17.32 7.41
CA LEU A 217 -12.82 17.21 8.87
C LEU A 217 -13.42 15.88 9.34
N SER A 218 -14.31 15.27 8.55
CA SER A 218 -14.90 13.97 8.91
C SER A 218 -13.86 12.85 8.93
N VAL A 219 -12.82 12.93 8.09
CA VAL A 219 -11.70 11.98 8.09
C VAL A 219 -10.95 12.04 9.43
N LEU A 220 -10.71 13.24 9.97
CA LEU A 220 -10.05 13.41 11.27
C LEU A 220 -10.82 12.75 12.42
N ASN A 221 -12.14 12.63 12.30
CA ASN A 221 -12.95 11.94 13.30
C ASN A 221 -12.88 10.40 13.17
N GLN A 222 -12.55 9.89 11.98
CA GLN A 222 -12.41 8.46 11.71
C GLN A 222 -11.01 7.93 12.05
N MET A 223 -9.95 8.73 11.88
CA MET A 223 -8.56 8.30 12.16
C MET A 223 -8.32 7.71 13.55
N PRO A 224 -8.89 8.26 14.66
CA PRO A 224 -8.70 7.70 16.00
C PRO A 224 -9.48 6.40 16.22
N GLN A 225 -10.48 6.13 15.39
CA GLN A 225 -11.33 4.95 15.48
C GLN A 225 -10.65 3.77 14.78
N ARG A 226 -9.43 3.44 15.22
CA ARG A 226 -8.68 2.30 14.69
C ARG A 226 -9.37 1.00 15.06
N HIS A 227 -9.91 0.32 14.05
CA HIS A 227 -10.48 -1.01 14.19
C HIS A 227 -9.52 -2.02 13.58
N GLY A 228 -8.88 -2.86 14.40
CA GLY A 228 -7.95 -3.88 13.90
C GLY A 228 -6.82 -4.19 14.86
N PRO A 229 -5.88 -5.07 14.45
CA PRO A 229 -4.70 -5.39 15.24
C PRO A 229 -3.70 -4.21 15.25
N ASP A 230 -2.94 -4.06 16.35
CA ASP A 230 -1.89 -3.04 16.47
C ASP A 230 -0.74 -3.26 15.46
N ALA A 231 -0.51 -4.52 15.06
CA ALA A 231 0.47 -4.91 14.06
C ALA A 231 -0.12 -6.01 13.16
N PHE A 232 0.10 -5.88 11.85
CA PHE A 232 -0.30 -6.86 10.84
C PHE A 232 0.93 -7.34 10.09
N PHE A 233 1.07 -8.66 9.91
CA PHE A 233 2.15 -9.27 9.16
C PHE A 233 1.56 -10.02 7.96
N ASN A 234 2.00 -9.66 6.76
CA ASN A 234 1.61 -10.37 5.54
C ASN A 234 2.69 -11.39 5.18
N PHE A 235 2.36 -12.67 5.21
CA PHE A 235 3.26 -13.74 4.78
C PHE A 235 2.91 -14.14 3.35
N PRO A 236 3.75 -13.83 2.35
CA PRO A 236 3.46 -14.14 0.95
C PRO A 236 3.58 -15.63 0.60
N GLY A 237 3.91 -16.50 1.57
CA GLY A 237 4.13 -17.94 1.34
C GLY A 237 5.36 -18.28 0.51
N ARG A 238 6.20 -17.28 0.19
CA ARG A 238 7.47 -17.47 -0.51
C ARG A 238 8.55 -17.97 0.47
N SER A 239 9.55 -18.66 -0.05
CA SER A 239 10.72 -19.09 0.74
C SER A 239 11.30 -17.91 1.53
N ALA A 240 11.65 -18.16 2.80
CA ALA A 240 12.14 -17.16 3.76
C ALA A 240 11.13 -16.11 4.27
N ALA A 241 9.82 -16.32 4.07
CA ALA A 241 8.80 -15.55 4.78
C ALA A 241 8.75 -15.95 6.27
N ALA A 242 9.42 -15.20 7.13
CA ALA A 242 9.48 -15.44 8.58
C ALA A 242 9.50 -14.12 9.37
N ILE A 243 9.07 -14.17 10.63
CA ILE A 243 9.35 -13.09 11.59
C ILE A 243 10.69 -13.41 12.24
N ALA A 244 11.68 -12.56 12.00
CA ALA A 244 12.97 -12.63 12.66
C ALA A 244 13.05 -11.53 13.72
N LEU A 245 13.43 -11.91 14.94
CA LEU A 245 13.81 -10.94 15.97
C LEU A 245 15.25 -10.49 15.69
N PRO A 246 15.54 -9.18 15.62
CA PRO A 246 16.91 -8.71 15.54
C PRO A 246 17.75 -9.28 16.68
N PRO A 247 19.05 -9.56 16.49
CA PRO A 247 19.91 -10.05 17.56
C PRO A 247 19.87 -9.10 18.77
N ILE A 248 19.30 -9.55 19.88
CA ILE A 248 19.21 -8.77 21.10
C ILE A 248 20.57 -8.86 21.81
N ALA A 249 21.37 -7.80 21.72
CA ALA A 249 22.75 -7.77 22.21
C ALA A 249 22.87 -8.05 23.73
N LYS A 250 21.84 -7.69 24.51
CA LYS A 250 21.68 -8.07 25.92
C LYS A 250 20.21 -8.30 26.19
N TRP A 251 19.86 -9.54 26.53
CA TRP A 251 18.59 -9.81 27.18
C TRP A 251 18.51 -9.04 28.51
N PRO A 252 17.31 -8.66 28.98
CA PRO A 252 17.14 -8.11 30.32
C PRO A 252 17.88 -8.99 31.32
N TYR A 253 18.56 -8.38 32.29
CA TYR A 253 19.53 -9.02 33.20
C TYR A 253 18.99 -10.22 34.01
N GLN A 254 17.71 -10.56 33.92
CA GLN A 254 17.13 -11.73 34.56
C GLN A 254 17.13 -12.91 33.58
N SER A 255 17.64 -14.05 34.05
CA SER A 255 17.59 -15.32 33.35
C SER A 255 16.13 -15.72 33.08
N GLY A 256 15.78 -15.79 31.80
CA GLY A 256 14.45 -16.19 31.33
C GLY A 256 13.67 -15.00 30.75
N PHE A 257 13.28 -15.11 29.48
CA PHE A 257 12.29 -14.23 28.87
C PHE A 257 11.04 -15.06 28.56
N THR A 258 9.88 -14.44 28.63
CA THR A 258 8.63 -15.02 28.17
C THR A 258 8.00 -14.05 27.20
N LEU A 259 7.78 -14.48 25.96
CA LEU A 259 6.97 -13.76 24.99
C LEU A 259 5.56 -14.31 25.06
N ASN A 260 4.60 -13.46 25.42
CA ASN A 260 3.18 -13.78 25.25
C ASN A 260 2.64 -12.93 24.09
N THR A 261 2.09 -13.58 23.07
CA THR A 261 1.49 -12.89 21.93
C THR A 261 0.32 -13.70 21.40
N TRP A 262 -0.69 -13.02 20.89
CA TRP A 262 -1.84 -13.63 20.25
C TRP A 262 -1.66 -13.56 18.74
N PHE A 263 -1.73 -14.71 18.07
CA PHE A 263 -1.77 -14.75 16.61
C PHE A 263 -3.21 -14.91 16.16
N ARG A 264 -3.65 -14.01 15.28
CA ARG A 264 -4.87 -14.16 14.51
C ARG A 264 -4.48 -14.36 13.06
N MET A 265 -4.84 -15.50 12.48
CA MET A 265 -4.77 -15.69 11.04
C MET A 265 -5.99 -15.02 10.42
N ASP A 266 -5.76 -14.13 9.47
CA ASP A 266 -6.84 -13.51 8.71
C ASP A 266 -7.03 -14.32 7.40
N PRO A 267 -8.15 -15.04 7.25
CA PRO A 267 -8.37 -15.90 6.09
C PRO A 267 -8.54 -15.04 4.84
N LEU A 268 -8.01 -15.52 3.71
CA LEU A 268 -8.06 -14.77 2.44
C LEU A 268 -9.49 -14.54 1.96
N ASN A 269 -10.38 -15.53 2.17
CA ASN A 269 -11.81 -15.46 1.88
C ASN A 269 -12.60 -16.19 2.99
N ASN A 270 -13.83 -15.73 3.25
CA ASN A 270 -14.74 -16.31 4.26
C ASN A 270 -15.12 -17.78 3.99
N ILE A 271 -14.84 -18.32 2.81
CA ILE A 271 -15.23 -19.68 2.41
C ILE A 271 -14.30 -20.75 3.01
N ASN A 272 -13.05 -20.40 3.35
CA ASN A 272 -12.03 -21.38 3.76
C ASN A 272 -11.61 -21.29 5.24
N VAL A 273 -12.28 -20.46 6.05
CA VAL A 273 -11.92 -20.25 7.47
C VAL A 273 -11.86 -21.56 8.26
N ASP A 274 -12.77 -22.49 7.97
CA ASP A 274 -12.83 -23.78 8.66
C ASP A 274 -11.86 -24.84 8.09
N LYS A 275 -11.32 -24.63 6.89
CA LYS A 275 -10.44 -25.59 6.21
C LYS A 275 -8.98 -25.39 6.54
N ASP A 276 -8.55 -24.14 6.72
CA ASP A 276 -7.14 -23.81 6.98
C ASP A 276 -6.86 -23.83 8.50
N LYS A 277 -6.42 -24.99 9.01
CA LYS A 277 -5.93 -25.10 10.39
C LYS A 277 -4.47 -24.64 10.46
N PRO A 278 -4.16 -23.51 11.13
CA PRO A 278 -2.79 -23.05 11.25
C PRO A 278 -2.00 -23.94 12.19
N TYR A 279 -0.78 -24.29 11.79
CA TYR A 279 0.20 -24.95 12.67
C TYR A 279 1.28 -23.93 13.04
N LEU A 280 1.47 -23.73 14.34
CA LEU A 280 2.58 -22.94 14.86
C LEU A 280 3.73 -23.87 15.23
N TYR A 281 4.84 -23.76 14.50
CA TYR A 281 6.07 -24.46 14.83
C TYR A 281 6.99 -23.51 15.59
N CYS A 282 7.46 -23.94 16.77
CA CYS A 282 8.47 -23.23 17.55
C CYS A 282 9.76 -24.06 17.53
N SER A 283 10.83 -23.49 16.97
CA SER A 283 12.18 -24.04 17.07
C SER A 283 12.93 -23.21 18.10
N VAL A 284 13.31 -23.86 19.20
CA VAL A 284 14.15 -23.27 20.27
C VAL A 284 15.61 -23.57 19.98
#